data_AF-A0A958G618-F1
#
_entry.id   AF-A0A958G618-F1
#
_cell.length_a   1.000
_cell.length_b   1.000
_cell.length_c   1.000
_cell.angle_alpha   90.00
_cell.angle_beta   90.00
_cell.angle_gamma   90.00
#
_symmetry.space_group_name_H-M   'P 1'
#
loop_
_entity.id
_entity.type
_entity.pdbx_description
1 polymer ?
#
loop_
_entity_poly.entity_id
_entity_poly.type
_entity_poly.pdbx_seq_one_letter_code
_entity_poly.pdbx_strand_id
1 'polypeptide(L)'
;MREAGASEQEIREAIADALAVSDAARRIMERHGLRQLETGGPEEKTVSVAGTSRTGALVAVAAAFAVNAATLLEMQVAHATALGVSQTELEAVISAVAFIKNEAAHYAGEIVQLREERDRLQQLLDELQATQAQLVQSEKVAALWDFLPAITSCSTTGES
;
A
#
# COMPACT_ATOMS: atom_id res chain seq x y z
N MET A 1 -17.69 -28.10 -26.11
CA MET A 1 -17.45 -27.62 -24.74
C MET A 1 -17.10 -26.14 -24.84
N ARG A 2 -17.92 -25.24 -24.31
CA ARG A 2 -17.59 -23.82 -24.18
C ARG A 2 -17.13 -23.61 -22.74
N GLU A 3 -15.92 -23.10 -22.56
CA GLU A 3 -15.41 -22.64 -21.28
C GLU A 3 -16.34 -21.53 -20.78
N ALA A 4 -17.07 -21.80 -19.70
CA ALA A 4 -17.91 -20.81 -19.05
C ALA A 4 -17.02 -19.89 -18.21
N GLY A 5 -16.35 -18.95 -18.86
CA GLY A 5 -15.71 -17.83 -18.18
C GLY A 5 -16.79 -16.83 -17.73
N ALA A 6 -16.61 -16.26 -16.54
CA ALA A 6 -17.43 -15.14 -16.08
C ALA A 6 -17.34 -14.00 -17.12
N SER A 7 -18.48 -13.40 -17.45
CA SER A 7 -18.54 -12.27 -18.35
C SER A 7 -17.83 -11.05 -17.75
N GLU A 8 -17.31 -10.18 -18.62
CA GLU A 8 -16.65 -8.94 -18.18
C GLU A 8 -17.59 -8.01 -17.37
N GLN A 9 -18.90 -8.17 -17.54
CA GLN A 9 -19.90 -7.50 -16.72
C GLN A 9 -19.97 -8.09 -15.30
N GLU A 10 -20.03 -9.41 -15.18
CA GLU A 10 -20.02 -10.10 -13.88
C GLU A 10 -18.73 -9.81 -13.09
N ILE A 11 -17.60 -9.69 -13.78
CA ILE A 11 -16.32 -9.32 -13.17
C ILE A 11 -16.39 -7.88 -12.63
N ARG A 12 -16.90 -6.93 -13.42
CA ARG A 12 -17.02 -5.53 -12.97
C ARG A 12 -17.98 -5.37 -11.80
N GLU A 13 -19.11 -6.08 -11.82
CA GLU A 13 -20.08 -6.08 -10.71
C GLU A 13 -19.44 -6.66 -9.45
N ALA A 14 -18.75 -7.80 -9.55
CA ALA A 14 -18.06 -8.39 -8.41
C ALA A 14 -16.97 -7.48 -7.82
N ILE A 15 -16.23 -6.74 -8.66
CA ILE A 15 -15.24 -5.75 -8.20
C ILE A 15 -15.94 -4.59 -7.48
N ALA A 16 -17.03 -4.06 -8.03
CA ALA A 16 -17.77 -2.98 -7.41
C ALA A 16 -18.33 -3.40 -6.04
N ASP A 17 -18.89 -4.61 -5.95
CA ASP A 17 -19.38 -5.19 -4.70
C ASP A 17 -18.26 -5.38 -3.68
N ALA A 18 -17.11 -5.90 -4.11
CA ALA A 18 -15.95 -6.10 -3.24
C ALA A 18 -15.41 -4.77 -2.68
N LEU A 19 -15.34 -3.73 -3.51
CA LEU A 19 -14.94 -2.38 -3.08
C LEU A 19 -15.95 -1.79 -2.09
N ALA A 20 -17.25 -1.93 -2.36
CA ALA A 20 -18.30 -1.44 -1.47
C ALA A 20 -18.25 -2.14 -0.09
N VAL A 21 -18.03 -3.46 -0.05
CA VAL A 21 -17.88 -4.22 1.20
C VAL A 21 -16.59 -3.85 1.91
N SER A 22 -15.48 -3.68 1.18
CA SER A 22 -14.19 -3.26 1.76
C SER A 22 -14.29 -1.87 2.39
N ASP A 23 -14.90 -0.90 1.71
CA ASP A 23 -15.14 0.43 2.28
C ASP A 23 -16.10 0.40 3.47
N ALA A 24 -17.14 -0.44 3.42
CA ALA A 24 -18.05 -0.63 4.54
C ALA A 24 -17.30 -1.22 5.76
N ALA A 25 -16.47 -2.24 5.55
CA ALA A 25 -15.67 -2.86 6.58
C ALA A 25 -14.61 -1.90 7.15
N ARG A 26 -13.91 -1.15 6.30
CA ARG A 26 -12.98 -0.10 6.72
C ARG A 26 -13.68 0.93 7.60
N ARG A 27 -14.85 1.43 7.20
CA ARG A 27 -15.65 2.36 8.02
C ARG A 27 -16.13 1.74 9.32
N ILE A 28 -16.40 0.43 9.37
CA ILE A 28 -16.74 -0.29 10.60
C ILE A 28 -15.50 -0.35 11.51
N MET A 29 -14.34 -0.72 10.98
CA MET A 29 -13.08 -0.82 11.73
C MET A 29 -12.59 0.54 12.22
N GLU A 30 -12.61 1.58 11.38
CA GLU A 30 -12.29 2.96 11.78
C GLU A 30 -13.19 3.40 12.94
N ARG A 31 -14.52 3.23 12.81
CA ARG A 31 -15.47 3.58 13.88
C ARG A 31 -15.38 2.67 15.10
N HIS A 32 -14.95 1.43 14.96
CA HIS A 32 -14.74 0.52 16.08
C HIS A 32 -13.46 0.86 16.84
N GLY A 33 -12.37 1.20 16.13
CA GLY A 33 -11.14 1.72 16.73
C GLY A 33 -11.36 3.05 17.44
N LEU A 34 -12.15 3.96 16.84
CA LEU A 34 -12.58 5.21 17.48
C LEU A 34 -13.47 4.95 18.72
N ARG A 35 -14.38 3.98 18.68
CA ARG A 35 -15.24 3.60 19.83
C ARG A 35 -14.51 2.81 20.92
N GLN A 36 -13.41 2.13 20.63
CA GLN A 36 -12.57 1.55 21.69
C GLN A 36 -11.79 2.62 22.45
N LEU A 37 -11.60 3.80 21.85
CA LEU A 37 -11.02 4.98 22.51
C LEU A 37 -12.09 5.82 23.24
N GLU A 38 -13.36 5.71 22.85
CA GLU A 38 -14.49 6.45 23.41
C GLU A 38 -15.61 5.49 23.87
N THR A 39 -15.65 5.17 25.16
CA THR A 39 -16.68 4.35 25.82
C THR A 39 -18.13 4.72 25.43
N GLY A 40 -18.87 3.76 24.84
CA GLY A 40 -20.35 3.71 24.83
C GLY A 40 -21.03 3.83 23.45
N GLY A 41 -21.79 2.81 23.04
CA GLY A 41 -22.55 2.74 21.76
C GLY A 41 -23.72 3.75 21.61
N PRO A 42 -24.51 3.74 20.50
CA PRO A 42 -25.26 2.57 20.02
C PRO A 42 -25.33 2.33 18.48
N GLU A 43 -25.87 1.14 18.17
CA GLU A 43 -26.43 0.52 16.95
C GLU A 43 -25.80 0.64 15.55
N GLU A 44 -25.55 -0.55 15.00
CA GLU A 44 -25.20 -0.86 13.62
C GLU A 44 -26.30 -0.40 12.65
N LYS A 45 -25.99 0.61 11.82
CA LYS A 45 -26.56 0.64 10.47
C LYS A 45 -25.78 -0.35 9.63
N THR A 46 -26.24 -1.59 9.64
CA THR A 46 -25.96 -2.58 8.60
C THR A 46 -26.34 -1.95 7.26
N VAL A 47 -25.39 -1.92 6.32
CA VAL A 47 -25.72 -1.65 4.93
C VAL A 47 -26.52 -2.87 4.48
N SER A 48 -27.85 -2.72 4.48
CA SER A 48 -28.75 -3.70 3.88
C SER A 48 -28.45 -3.72 2.39
N VAL A 49 -27.71 -4.73 1.95
CA VAL A 49 -27.55 -5.04 0.54
C VAL A 49 -28.81 -5.79 0.10
N ALA A 50 -29.91 -5.03 0.01
CA ALA A 50 -31.15 -5.52 -0.56
C ALA A 50 -30.90 -5.89 -2.02
N GLY A 51 -30.78 -7.20 -2.29
CA GLY A 51 -30.71 -7.74 -3.66
C GLY A 51 -29.44 -8.50 -4.04
N THR A 52 -28.62 -8.98 -3.10
CA THR A 52 -27.42 -9.75 -3.46
C THR A 52 -27.75 -11.14 -3.99
N SER A 53 -27.31 -11.39 -5.22
CA SER A 53 -27.22 -12.73 -5.82
C SER A 53 -26.30 -13.64 -4.99
N ARG A 54 -26.37 -14.96 -5.22
CA ARG A 54 -25.46 -15.96 -4.61
C ARG A 54 -23.99 -15.54 -4.73
N THR A 55 -23.61 -14.96 -5.87
CA THR A 55 -22.28 -14.42 -6.13
C THR A 55 -21.93 -13.25 -5.20
N GLY A 56 -22.84 -12.27 -5.06
CA GLY A 56 -22.60 -11.13 -4.18
C GLY A 56 -22.46 -11.52 -2.71
N ALA A 57 -23.18 -12.56 -2.26
CA ALA A 57 -23.02 -13.09 -0.90
C ALA A 57 -21.64 -13.74 -0.68
N LEU A 58 -21.13 -14.50 -1.67
CA LEU A 58 -19.78 -15.05 -1.63
C LEU A 58 -18.71 -13.96 -1.63
N VAL A 59 -18.89 -12.90 -2.43
CA VAL A 59 -18.00 -11.73 -2.45
C VAL A 59 -18.00 -11.01 -1.10
N ALA A 60 -19.17 -10.86 -0.46
CA ALA A 60 -19.25 -10.23 0.84
C ALA A 60 -18.54 -11.03 1.95
N VAL A 61 -18.65 -12.36 1.93
CA VAL A 61 -17.87 -13.26 2.81
C VAL A 61 -16.37 -13.10 2.53
N ALA A 62 -15.98 -13.15 1.26
CA ALA A 62 -14.58 -13.00 0.84
C ALA A 62 -13.98 -11.69 1.36
N ALA A 63 -14.68 -10.57 1.17
CA ALA A 63 -14.23 -9.25 1.58
C ALA A 63 -14.17 -9.12 3.11
N ALA A 64 -15.17 -9.61 3.84
CA ALA A 64 -15.16 -9.62 5.31
C ALA A 64 -13.98 -10.43 5.88
N PHE A 65 -13.65 -11.56 5.26
CA PHE A 65 -12.48 -12.37 5.60
C PHE A 65 -11.15 -11.69 5.21
N ALA A 66 -11.10 -11.02 4.05
CA ALA A 66 -9.92 -10.31 3.57
C ALA A 66 -9.46 -9.23 4.58
N VAL A 67 -10.41 -8.47 5.11
CA VAL A 67 -10.18 -7.34 6.03
C VAL A 67 -10.16 -7.73 7.52
N ASN A 68 -10.22 -9.04 7.84
CA ASN A 68 -10.24 -9.56 9.22
C ASN A 68 -11.40 -9.00 10.10
N ALA A 69 -12.57 -8.75 9.51
CA ALA A 69 -13.74 -8.25 10.25
C ALA A 69 -14.59 -9.43 10.76
N ALA A 70 -14.26 -9.98 11.93
CA ALA A 70 -14.89 -11.20 12.46
C ALA A 70 -16.42 -11.11 12.58
N THR A 71 -16.95 -10.02 13.15
CA THR A 71 -18.40 -9.82 13.32
C THR A 71 -19.12 -9.68 11.97
N LEU A 72 -18.50 -8.99 11.00
CA LEU A 72 -19.03 -8.88 9.65
C LEU A 72 -18.98 -10.22 8.92
N LEU A 73 -17.92 -11.00 9.12
CA LEU A 73 -17.77 -12.32 8.52
C LEU A 73 -18.88 -13.27 8.97
N GLU A 74 -19.18 -13.32 10.28
CA GLU A 74 -20.28 -14.13 10.81
C GLU A 74 -21.63 -13.74 10.19
N MET A 75 -21.89 -12.43 10.08
CA MET A 75 -23.10 -11.91 9.45
C MET A 75 -23.21 -12.29 7.98
N GLN A 76 -22.12 -12.14 7.20
CA GLN A 76 -22.12 -12.45 5.78
C GLN A 76 -22.18 -13.96 5.52
N VAL A 77 -21.57 -14.79 6.36
CA VAL A 77 -21.68 -16.25 6.28
C VAL A 77 -23.13 -16.68 6.52
N ALA A 78 -23.78 -16.18 7.57
CA ALA A 78 -25.18 -16.49 7.85
C ALA A 78 -26.10 -16.09 6.69
N HIS A 79 -25.87 -14.92 6.11
CA HIS A 79 -26.62 -14.44 4.94
C HIS A 79 -26.37 -15.30 3.69
N ALA A 80 -25.13 -15.68 3.40
CA ALA A 80 -24.79 -16.57 2.29
C ALA A 80 -25.43 -17.96 2.45
N THR A 81 -25.41 -18.53 3.65
CA THR A 81 -26.08 -19.80 3.94
C THR A 81 -27.60 -19.70 3.75
N ALA A 82 -28.23 -18.59 4.14
CA ALA A 82 -29.65 -18.35 3.90
C ALA A 82 -30.02 -18.30 2.41
N LEU A 83 -29.06 -17.95 1.54
CA LEU A 83 -29.19 -17.97 0.07
C LEU A 83 -28.81 -19.32 -0.57
N GLY A 84 -28.57 -20.36 0.25
CA GLY A 84 -28.27 -21.71 -0.23
C GLY A 84 -26.83 -21.91 -0.73
N VAL A 85 -25.90 -21.03 -0.32
CA VAL A 85 -24.46 -21.27 -0.50
C VAL A 85 -24.04 -22.42 0.41
N SER A 86 -23.37 -23.43 -0.15
CA SER A 86 -22.89 -24.58 0.61
C SER A 86 -21.65 -24.25 1.43
N GLN A 87 -21.42 -25.06 2.47
CA GLN A 87 -20.18 -25.02 3.25
C GLN A 87 -18.93 -25.16 2.35
N THR A 88 -18.99 -26.02 1.34
CA THR A 88 -17.89 -26.24 0.40
C THR A 88 -17.58 -25.01 -0.46
N GLU A 89 -18.59 -24.23 -0.86
CA GLU A 89 -18.38 -22.97 -1.59
C GLU A 89 -17.78 -21.89 -0.68
N LEU A 90 -18.22 -21.80 0.57
CA LEU A 90 -17.65 -20.89 1.56
C LEU A 90 -16.18 -21.21 1.82
N GLU A 91 -15.85 -22.49 2.01
CA GLU A 91 -14.47 -22.96 2.19
C GLU A 91 -13.59 -22.66 0.97
N ALA A 92 -14.10 -22.89 -0.24
CA ALA A 92 -13.39 -22.59 -1.48
C ALA A 92 -13.06 -21.09 -1.59
N VAL A 93 -14.03 -20.22 -1.29
CA VAL A 93 -13.82 -18.77 -1.31
C VAL A 93 -12.85 -18.32 -0.22
N ILE A 94 -12.97 -18.83 1.00
CA ILE A 94 -12.04 -18.52 2.10
C ILE A 94 -10.62 -18.95 1.73
N SER A 95 -10.46 -20.15 1.16
CA SER A 95 -9.16 -20.66 0.70
C SER A 95 -8.54 -19.78 -0.37
N ALA A 96 -9.33 -19.37 -1.38
CA ALA A 96 -8.86 -18.47 -2.43
C ALA A 96 -8.42 -17.12 -1.87
N VAL A 97 -9.18 -16.53 -0.95
CA VAL A 97 -8.81 -15.26 -0.31
C VAL A 97 -7.58 -15.43 0.58
N ALA A 98 -7.46 -16.53 1.32
CA ALA A 98 -6.27 -16.81 2.13
C ALA A 98 -5.01 -16.91 1.27
N PHE A 99 -5.08 -17.57 0.12
CA PHE A 99 -3.99 -17.60 -0.86
C PHE A 99 -3.60 -16.19 -1.32
N ILE A 100 -4.58 -15.38 -1.75
CA ILE A 100 -4.35 -14.00 -2.19
C ILE A 100 -3.71 -13.15 -1.06
N LYS A 101 -4.17 -13.28 0.18
CA LYS A 101 -3.60 -12.58 1.34
C LYS A 101 -2.14 -12.96 1.57
N ASN A 102 -1.81 -14.24 1.48
CA ASN A 102 -0.45 -14.72 1.67
C ASN A 102 0.49 -14.21 0.57
N GLU A 103 0.04 -14.27 -0.68
CA GLU A 103 0.80 -13.76 -1.82
C GLU A 103 1.00 -12.24 -1.74
N ALA A 104 -0.05 -11.49 -1.39
CA ALA A 104 0.04 -10.05 -1.16
C ALA A 104 0.99 -9.70 -0.01
N ALA A 105 0.98 -10.49 1.07
CA ALA A 105 1.90 -10.30 2.20
C ALA A 105 3.37 -10.56 1.80
N HIS A 106 3.61 -11.54 0.93
CA HIS A 106 4.93 -11.82 0.38
C HIS A 106 5.48 -10.61 -0.40
N TYR A 107 4.74 -10.12 -1.39
CA TYR A 107 5.16 -8.94 -2.17
C TYR A 107 5.23 -7.66 -1.35
N ALA A 108 4.37 -7.49 -0.34
CA ALA A 108 4.47 -6.36 0.58
C ALA A 108 5.83 -6.35 1.32
N GLY A 109 6.33 -7.52 1.72
CA GLY A 109 7.66 -7.67 2.30
C GLY A 109 8.78 -7.28 1.32
N GLU A 110 8.72 -7.77 0.08
CA GLU A 110 9.71 -7.44 -0.95
C GLU A 110 9.73 -5.93 -1.27
N ILE A 111 8.55 -5.29 -1.36
CA ILE A 111 8.46 -3.84 -1.62
C ILE A 111 9.11 -3.03 -0.50
N VAL A 112 8.98 -3.45 0.76
CA VAL A 112 9.64 -2.78 1.89
C VAL A 112 11.16 -2.89 1.76
N GLN A 113 11.68 -4.09 1.47
CA GLN A 113 13.11 -4.30 1.26
C GLN A 113 13.66 -3.46 0.10
N LEU A 114 12.98 -3.46 -1.04
CA LEU A 114 13.38 -2.66 -2.21
C LEU A 114 13.36 -1.15 -1.92
N ARG A 115 12.42 -0.68 -1.08
CA ARG A 115 12.40 0.73 -0.64
C ARG A 115 13.60 1.06 0.24
N GLU A 116 13.93 0.20 1.20
CA GLU A 116 15.10 0.37 2.06
C GLU A 116 16.40 0.38 1.25
N GLU A 117 16.55 -0.53 0.27
CA GLU A 117 17.71 -0.56 -0.61
C GLU A 117 17.82 0.69 -1.47
N ARG A 118 16.70 1.14 -2.06
CA ARG A 118 16.66 2.40 -2.82
C ARG A 118 17.10 3.58 -1.95
N ASP A 119 16.60 3.67 -0.73
CA ASP A 119 16.91 4.80 0.16
C ASP A 119 18.39 4.80 0.56
N ARG A 120 18.99 3.62 0.78
CA ARG A 120 20.45 3.48 0.99
C ARG A 120 21.26 3.92 -0.22
N LEU A 121 20.85 3.50 -1.42
CA LEU A 121 21.54 3.87 -2.66
C LEU A 121 21.44 5.38 -2.92
N GLN A 122 20.29 5.99 -2.61
CA GLN A 122 20.12 7.44 -2.72
C GLN A 122 21.05 8.18 -1.76
N GLN A 123 21.18 7.72 -0.52
CA GLN A 123 22.10 8.31 0.44
C GLN A 123 23.56 8.25 -0.05
N LEU A 124 23.99 7.10 -0.58
CA LEU A 124 25.35 6.95 -1.14
C LEU A 124 25.60 7.87 -2.34
N LEU A 125 24.57 8.06 -3.18
CA LEU A 125 24.67 8.99 -4.31
C LEU A 125 24.85 10.43 -3.82
N ASP A 126 24.08 10.84 -2.81
CA ASP A 126 24.17 12.18 -2.22
C ASP A 126 25.55 12.42 -1.56
N GLU A 127 26.08 11.41 -0.85
CA GLU A 127 27.42 11.44 -0.28
C GLU A 127 28.52 11.58 -1.35
N LEU A 128 28.43 10.80 -2.44
CA LEU A 128 29.37 10.91 -3.56
C LEU A 128 29.33 12.29 -4.20
N GLN A 129 28.14 12.85 -4.42
CA GLN A 129 27.97 14.20 -4.96
C GLN A 129 28.56 15.27 -4.04
N ALA A 130 28.34 15.15 -2.72
CA ALA A 130 28.93 16.06 -1.74
C ALA A 130 30.47 15.99 -1.76
N THR A 131 31.03 14.79 -1.83
CA THR A 131 32.48 14.57 -1.85
C THR A 131 33.09 15.13 -3.13
N GLN A 132 32.44 14.92 -4.28
CA GLN A 132 32.86 15.48 -5.56
C GLN A 132 32.84 17.01 -5.53
N ALA A 133 31.79 17.63 -4.96
CA ALA A 133 31.72 19.07 -4.82
C ALA A 133 32.85 19.63 -3.95
N GLN A 134 33.20 18.95 -2.86
CA GLN A 134 34.33 19.33 -2.00
C GLN A 134 35.67 19.23 -2.74
N LEU A 135 35.90 18.17 -3.51
CA LEU A 135 37.12 18.02 -4.32
C LEU A 135 37.26 19.15 -5.33
N VAL A 136 36.21 19.45 -6.09
CA VAL A 136 36.20 20.55 -7.07
C VAL A 136 36.49 21.91 -6.40
N GLN A 137 35.93 22.16 -5.21
CA GLN A 137 36.24 23.37 -4.45
C GLN A 137 37.70 23.41 -3.99
N SER A 138 38.24 22.28 -3.52
CA SER A 138 39.64 22.19 -3.09
C SER A 138 40.63 22.43 -4.25
N GLU A 139 40.33 21.90 -5.44
CA GLU A 139 41.13 22.12 -6.64
C GLU A 139 41.10 23.59 -7.08
N LYS A 140 39.93 24.23 -7.02
CA LYS A 140 39.80 25.68 -7.29
C LYS A 140 40.61 26.52 -6.32
N VAL A 141 40.57 26.18 -5.03
CA VAL A 141 41.35 26.89 -4.00
C VAL A 141 42.84 26.66 -4.22
N ALA A 142 43.28 25.45 -4.52
CA ALA A 142 44.68 25.15 -4.84
C ALA A 142 45.16 25.96 -6.05
N ALA A 143 44.38 26.01 -7.13
CA ALA A 143 44.70 26.80 -8.31
C ALA A 143 44.84 28.30 -7.98
N LEU A 144 43.99 28.85 -7.10
CA LEU A 144 44.10 30.25 -6.66
C LEU A 144 45.41 30.53 -5.89
N TRP A 145 45.89 29.58 -5.09
CA TRP A 145 47.17 29.71 -4.38
C TRP A 145 48.37 29.71 -5.34
N ASP A 146 48.31 28.99 -6.45
CA ASP A 146 49.36 29.00 -7.48
C ASP A 146 49.47 30.35 -8.22
N PHE A 147 48.41 31.18 -8.23
CA PHE A 147 48.41 32.51 -8.85
C PHE A 147 48.96 33.63 -7.95
N LEU A 148 49.04 33.42 -6.64
CA LEU A 148 49.49 34.43 -5.66
C LEU A 148 50.95 34.91 -5.84
N PRO A 149 51.94 34.07 -6.19
CA PRO A 149 53.33 34.52 -6.41
C PRO A 149 53.49 35.52 -7.58
N ALA A 150 52.58 35.48 -8.56
CA ALA A 150 52.58 36.36 -9.72
C ALA A 150 52.05 37.77 -9.40
N ILE A 151 51.22 37.91 -8.36
CA ILE A 151 50.65 39.21 -7.95
C ILE A 151 51.62 39.96 -7.03
N THR A 152 52.34 39.26 -6.15
CA THR A 152 53.31 39.88 -5.22
C THR A 152 54.56 40.42 -5.91
N SER A 153 54.91 39.93 -7.10
CA SER A 153 56.10 40.33 -7.86
C SER A 153 55.89 41.54 -8.79
N CYS A 154 54.65 42.01 -8.98
CA CYS A 154 54.34 43.16 -9.86
C CYS A 154 54.33 44.53 -9.15
N SER A 155 54.59 44.60 -7.83
CA SER A 155 54.47 45.85 -7.04
C SER A 155 55.79 46.57 -6.74
N THR A 156 56.94 46.10 -7.25
CA THR A 156 58.27 46.66 -6.90
C THR A 156 58.99 47.42 -8.01
N THR A 157 58.33 47.78 -9.12
CA THR A 157 58.94 48.59 -10.20
C THR A 157 58.09 49.82 -10.49
N GLY A 158 58.26 50.87 -9.68
CA GLY A 158 57.48 52.09 -9.85
C GLY A 158 57.86 53.27 -8.95
N GLU A 159 59.12 53.39 -8.50
CA GLU A 159 59.64 54.64 -7.94
C GLU A 159 61.11 54.81 -8.34
N SER A 160 61.37 55.58 -9.38
CA SER A 160 62.62 56.31 -9.65
C SER A 160 62.34 57.45 -10.62
#